data_AF-A0A3D0XKB0-F1
#
_entry.id   AF-A0A3D0XKB0-F1
#
_cell.length_a   1.000
_cell.length_b   1.000
_cell.length_c   1.000
_cell.angle_alpha   90.00
_cell.angle_beta   90.00
_cell.angle_gamma   90.00
#
_symmetry.space_group_name_H-M   'P 1'
#
loop_
_entity.id
_entity.type
_entity.pdbx_description
1 polymer ?
#
loop_
_entity_poly.entity_id
_entity_poly.type
_entity_poly.pdbx_seq_one_letter_code
_entity_poly.pdbx_strand_id
1 'polypeptide(L)'
;MSFMRQGTWMMFSNTFAGLLMFGVHLMAPAMMGSAGEYGLFVALLGMLHLVMSLAPGIQTVFAHESAAASTSQQRCVVGQRAMAFMKGCLGLWVVSFALVWIARNQVFDHFKFQRFFPLGVILVAGLFQLWLPILMGILQGCQRFTALGWALLIHGGGRLAIASVLIVLLGGSADAAIMGVLGGIFVA
;
A
#
# COMPACT_ATOMS: atom_id res chain seq x y z
N MET A 1 11.45 -10.06 29.39
CA MET A 1 11.12 -11.10 28.37
C MET A 1 10.04 -10.69 27.36
N SER A 2 9.32 -9.56 27.50
CA SER A 2 8.36 -9.11 26.48
C SER A 2 9.03 -8.60 25.20
N PHE A 3 10.15 -7.88 25.32
CA PHE A 3 10.88 -7.31 24.18
C PHE A 3 11.33 -8.39 23.18
N MET A 4 11.97 -9.46 23.64
CA MET A 4 12.40 -10.55 22.74
C MET A 4 11.22 -11.20 22.03
N ARG A 5 10.11 -11.45 22.73
CA ARG A 5 8.90 -12.01 22.11
C ARG A 5 8.29 -11.08 21.05
N GLN A 6 8.17 -9.79 21.36
CA GLN A 6 7.61 -8.79 20.43
C GLN A 6 8.56 -8.53 19.25
N GLY A 7 9.85 -8.46 19.50
CA GLY A 7 10.89 -8.29 18.48
C GLY A 7 10.94 -9.48 17.52
N THR A 8 10.95 -10.71 18.03
CA THR A 8 10.90 -11.92 17.20
C THR A 8 9.62 -12.00 16.38
N TRP A 9 8.47 -11.64 16.97
CA TRP A 9 7.20 -11.55 16.22
C TRP A 9 7.29 -10.55 15.07
N MET A 10 7.77 -9.34 15.33
CA MET A 10 7.93 -8.32 14.30
C MET A 10 8.92 -8.72 13.21
N MET A 11 10.05 -9.32 13.58
CA MET A 11 11.03 -9.83 12.63
C MET A 11 10.42 -10.89 11.71
N PHE A 12 9.69 -11.84 12.29
CA PHE A 12 8.97 -12.88 11.55
C PHE A 12 7.93 -12.27 10.61
N SER A 13 7.01 -11.46 11.13
CA SER A 13 5.93 -10.85 10.35
C SER A 13 6.46 -10.01 9.20
N ASN A 14 7.47 -9.17 9.43
CA ASN A 14 8.03 -8.32 8.39
C ASN A 14 8.76 -9.13 7.31
N THR A 15 9.56 -10.11 7.71
CA THR A 15 10.27 -10.99 6.78
C THR A 15 9.29 -11.74 5.90
N PHE A 16 8.28 -12.36 6.51
CA PHE A 16 7.31 -13.18 5.79
C PHE A 16 6.38 -12.33 4.92
N ALA A 17 5.96 -11.15 5.40
CA ALA A 17 5.23 -10.19 4.57
C ALA A 17 6.03 -9.78 3.32
N GLY A 18 7.34 -9.53 3.46
CA GLY A 18 8.23 -9.24 2.34
C GLY A 18 8.33 -10.41 1.35
N LEU A 19 8.45 -11.65 1.84
CA LEU A 19 8.44 -12.85 0.99
C LEU A 19 7.11 -13.00 0.23
N LEU A 20 5.98 -12.77 0.90
CA LEU A 20 4.66 -12.84 0.26
C LEU A 20 4.51 -11.78 -0.84
N MET A 21 4.98 -10.56 -0.60
CA MET A 21 4.99 -9.51 -1.64
C MET A 21 5.89 -9.87 -2.82
N PHE A 22 7.09 -10.39 -2.54
CA PHE A 22 8.01 -10.83 -3.59
C PHE A 22 7.42 -11.98 -4.41
N GLY A 23 6.68 -12.89 -3.77
CA GLY A 23 5.99 -14.00 -4.43
C GLY A 23 5.08 -13.58 -5.59
N VAL A 24 4.49 -12.38 -5.54
CA VAL A 24 3.67 -11.84 -6.64
C VAL A 24 4.49 -11.74 -7.92
N HIS A 25 5.76 -11.35 -7.84
CA HIS A 25 6.64 -11.22 -9.01
C HIS A 25 7.12 -12.57 -9.56
N LEU A 26 7.09 -13.63 -8.76
CA LEU A 26 7.40 -14.98 -9.22
C LEU A 26 6.20 -15.60 -9.96
N MET A 27 4.98 -15.32 -9.48
CA MET A 27 3.76 -15.92 -10.03
C MET A 27 3.18 -15.12 -11.20
N ALA A 28 3.15 -13.79 -11.09
CA ALA A 28 2.49 -12.92 -12.07
C ALA A 28 2.99 -13.09 -13.52
N PRO A 29 4.29 -13.23 -13.82
CA PRO A 29 4.74 -13.46 -15.20
C PRO A 29 4.19 -14.74 -15.82
N ALA A 30 4.05 -15.80 -15.02
CA ALA A 30 3.54 -17.09 -15.49
C ALA A 30 2.01 -17.12 -15.63
N MET A 31 1.32 -16.26 -14.88
CA MET A 31 -0.14 -16.20 -14.86
C MET A 31 -0.73 -15.15 -15.81
N MET A 32 0.08 -14.20 -16.28
CA MET A 32 -0.38 -13.16 -17.21
C MET A 32 -0.37 -13.63 -18.65
N GLY A 33 -1.38 -13.21 -19.41
CA GLY A 33 -1.62 -13.66 -20.78
C GLY A 33 -0.59 -13.17 -21.80
N SER A 34 0.22 -12.16 -21.47
CA SER A 34 1.33 -11.70 -22.32
C SER A 34 2.40 -10.95 -21.53
N ALA A 35 3.61 -10.86 -22.10
CA ALA A 35 4.68 -10.03 -21.55
C ALA A 35 4.32 -8.54 -21.48
N GLY A 36 3.42 -8.07 -22.36
CA GLY A 36 2.94 -6.69 -22.36
C GLY A 36 2.08 -6.35 -21.13
N GLU A 37 1.19 -7.26 -20.72
CA GLU A 37 0.38 -7.10 -19.51
C GLU A 37 1.27 -7.07 -18.25
N TYR A 38 2.26 -7.96 -18.19
CA TYR A 38 3.22 -7.96 -17.09
C TYR A 38 4.06 -6.69 -17.04
N GLY A 39 4.52 -6.20 -18.20
CA GLY A 39 5.23 -4.92 -18.31
C GLY A 39 4.39 -3.75 -17.80
N LEU A 40 3.11 -3.68 -18.19
CA LEU A 40 2.18 -2.66 -17.71
C LEU A 40 1.96 -2.74 -16.21
N PHE A 41 1.76 -3.95 -15.67
CA PHE A 41 1.62 -4.19 -14.24
C PHE A 41 2.84 -3.70 -13.45
N VAL A 42 4.05 -4.07 -13.88
CA VAL A 42 5.30 -3.64 -13.23
C VAL A 42 5.48 -2.13 -13.32
N ALA A 43 5.14 -1.50 -14.44
CA ALA A 43 5.22 -0.04 -14.58
C ALA A 43 4.29 0.69 -13.59
N LEU A 44 3.05 0.23 -13.47
CA LEU A 44 2.07 0.81 -12.54
C LEU A 44 2.46 0.54 -11.08
N LEU A 45 2.96 -0.67 -10.78
CA LEU A 45 3.59 -0.93 -9.49
C LEU A 45 4.76 0.01 -9.20
N GLY A 46 5.60 0.30 -10.19
CA GLY A 46 6.69 1.27 -10.06
C GLY A 46 6.20 2.64 -9.62
N MET A 47 5.11 3.13 -10.22
CA MET A 47 4.47 4.39 -9.79
C MET A 47 4.01 4.33 -8.33
N LEU A 48 3.39 3.22 -7.91
CA LEU A 48 2.98 3.02 -6.52
C LEU A 48 4.18 2.99 -5.56
N HIS A 49 5.31 2.40 -5.97
CA HIS A 49 6.52 2.34 -5.14
C HIS A 49 7.18 3.73 -4.95
N LEU A 50 7.05 4.64 -5.92
CA LEU A 50 7.51 6.02 -5.74
C LEU A 50 6.81 6.69 -4.56
N VAL A 51 5.50 6.49 -4.44
CA VAL A 51 4.72 6.98 -3.30
C VAL A 51 5.18 6.28 -2.00
N MET A 52 5.56 5.01 -2.07
CA MET A 52 6.04 4.23 -0.93
C MET A 52 7.39 4.63 -0.37
N SER A 53 8.20 5.34 -1.12
CA SER A 53 9.45 5.89 -0.60
C SER A 53 9.23 6.80 0.63
N LEU A 54 8.05 7.41 0.77
CA LEU A 54 7.68 8.30 1.88
C LEU A 54 7.18 7.53 3.13
N ALA A 55 6.76 6.28 2.98
CA ALA A 55 6.08 5.53 4.03
C ALA A 55 6.91 5.37 5.33
N PRO A 56 8.22 5.07 5.30
CA PRO A 56 9.02 4.93 6.52
C PRO A 56 9.10 6.24 7.33
N GLY A 57 9.16 7.38 6.65
CA GLY A 57 9.18 8.70 7.29
C GLY A 57 7.86 9.01 8.00
N ILE A 58 6.73 8.79 7.31
CA ILE A 58 5.38 8.96 7.88
C ILE A 58 5.20 8.04 9.10
N GLN A 59 5.51 6.76 8.95
CA GLN A 59 5.36 5.76 10.00
C GLN A 59 6.20 6.11 11.23
N THR A 60 7.44 6.57 11.03
CA THR A 60 8.35 6.95 12.12
C THR A 60 7.82 8.15 12.91
N VAL A 61 7.30 9.17 12.24
CA VAL A 61 6.70 10.35 12.90
C VAL A 61 5.52 9.94 13.78
N PHE A 62 4.56 9.18 13.22
CA PHE A 62 3.38 8.75 13.98
C PHE A 62 3.70 7.73 15.07
N ALA A 63 4.71 6.88 14.88
CA ALA A 63 5.21 6.01 15.94
C ALA A 63 5.82 6.81 17.10
N HIS A 64 6.62 7.82 16.80
CA HIS A 64 7.22 8.68 17.81
C HIS A 64 6.16 9.49 18.56
N GLU A 65 5.24 10.17 17.86
CA GLU A 65 4.17 10.95 18.50
C GLU A 65 3.25 10.07 19.36
N SER A 66 2.89 8.88 18.87
CA SER A 66 2.04 7.95 19.62
C SER A 66 2.73 7.36 20.84
N ALA A 67 4.04 7.14 20.78
CA ALA A 67 4.83 6.68 21.92
C ALA A 67 5.00 7.78 22.99
N ALA A 68 5.11 9.04 22.57
CA ALA A 68 5.24 10.19 23.48
C ALA A 68 3.91 10.57 24.16
N ALA A 69 2.76 10.15 23.63
CA ALA A 69 1.44 10.48 24.15
C ALA A 69 1.07 9.65 25.39
N SER A 70 1.37 10.18 26.58
CA SER A 70 1.11 9.52 27.88
C SER A 70 -0.30 9.78 28.41
N THR A 71 -0.94 10.88 28.01
CA THR A 71 -2.29 11.27 28.46
C THR A 71 -3.36 11.02 27.39
N SER A 72 -4.62 10.86 27.81
CA SER A 72 -5.77 10.72 26.89
C SER A 72 -5.92 11.94 25.97
N GLN A 73 -5.63 13.15 26.47
CA GLN A 73 -5.67 14.38 25.68
C GLN A 73 -4.60 14.37 24.58
N GLN A 74 -3.37 13.99 24.89
CA GLN A 74 -2.29 13.88 23.90
C GLN A 74 -2.61 12.81 22.84
N ARG A 75 -3.18 11.67 23.24
CA ARG A 75 -3.61 10.63 22.28
C ARG A 75 -4.70 11.14 21.34
N CYS A 76 -5.63 11.94 21.83
CA CYS A 76 -6.64 12.60 21.00
C CYS A 76 -5.99 13.54 19.96
N VAL A 77 -4.99 14.33 20.37
CA VAL A 77 -4.24 15.22 19.48
C VAL A 77 -3.51 14.43 18.38
N VAL A 78 -2.87 13.30 18.70
CA VAL A 78 -2.24 12.43 17.69
C VAL A 78 -3.29 11.89 16.70
N GLY A 79 -4.45 11.45 17.20
CA GLY A 79 -5.56 11.04 16.35
C GLY A 79 -6.07 12.16 15.42
N GLN A 80 -6.19 13.39 15.93
CA GLN A 80 -6.57 14.55 15.13
C GLN A 80 -5.54 14.87 14.05
N ARG A 81 -4.24 14.78 14.37
CA ARG A 81 -3.14 14.96 13.40
C ARG A 81 -3.16 13.88 12.33
N ALA A 82 -3.38 12.63 12.70
CA ALA A 82 -3.52 11.52 11.76
C ALA A 82 -4.69 11.77 10.81
N MET A 83 -5.86 12.16 11.32
CA MET A 83 -7.04 12.48 10.51
C MET A 83 -6.80 13.70 9.60
N ALA A 84 -6.14 14.74 10.10
CA ALA A 84 -5.79 15.92 9.31
C ALA A 84 -4.84 15.56 8.16
N PHE A 85 -3.82 14.74 8.43
CA PHE A 85 -2.90 14.25 7.40
C PHE A 85 -3.63 13.39 6.36
N MET A 86 -4.47 12.43 6.79
CA MET A 86 -5.24 11.60 5.86
C MET A 86 -6.17 12.43 4.97
N LYS A 87 -6.84 13.46 5.52
CA LYS A 87 -7.64 14.42 4.75
C LYS A 87 -6.78 15.27 3.80
N GLY A 88 -5.59 15.67 4.23
CA GLY A 88 -4.62 16.36 3.38
C GLY A 88 -4.18 15.51 2.19
N CYS A 89 -3.84 14.23 2.43
CA CYS A 89 -3.57 13.26 1.38
C CYS A 89 -4.75 13.10 0.43
N LEU A 90 -5.98 13.01 0.96
CA LEU A 90 -7.19 12.94 0.12
C LEU A 90 -7.33 14.17 -0.78
N GLY A 91 -7.18 15.37 -0.24
CA GLY A 91 -7.24 16.61 -1.01
C GLY A 91 -6.17 16.67 -2.09
N LEU A 92 -4.93 16.35 -1.75
CA LEU A 92 -3.83 16.24 -2.71
C LEU A 92 -4.15 15.22 -3.81
N TRP A 93 -4.72 14.06 -3.44
CA TRP A 93 -5.07 13.02 -4.41
C TRP A 93 -6.18 13.44 -5.36
N VAL A 94 -7.20 14.14 -4.89
CA VAL A 94 -8.26 14.69 -5.74
C VAL A 94 -7.66 15.66 -6.76
N VAL A 95 -6.75 16.54 -6.34
CA VAL A 95 -6.05 17.47 -7.24
C VAL A 95 -5.20 16.69 -8.25
N SER A 96 -4.38 15.73 -7.79
CA SER A 96 -3.56 14.89 -8.67
C SER A 96 -4.41 14.12 -9.69
N PHE A 97 -5.55 13.56 -9.27
CA PHE A 97 -6.45 12.85 -10.17
C PHE A 97 -7.07 13.79 -11.22
N ALA A 98 -7.49 14.99 -10.81
CA ALA A 98 -7.98 16.01 -11.73
C ALA A 98 -6.91 16.43 -12.75
N LEU A 99 -5.67 16.63 -12.31
CA LEU A 99 -4.55 16.97 -13.18
C LEU A 99 -4.26 15.84 -14.20
N VAL A 100 -4.20 14.58 -13.74
CA VAL A 100 -4.02 13.41 -14.62
C VAL A 100 -5.17 13.28 -15.61
N TRP A 101 -6.41 13.55 -15.19
CA TRP A 101 -7.58 13.49 -16.06
C TRP A 101 -7.53 14.56 -17.17
N ILE A 102 -7.14 15.78 -16.82
CA ILE A 102 -6.99 16.88 -17.79
C ILE A 102 -5.84 16.59 -18.75
N ALA A 103 -4.70 16.12 -18.24
CA ALA A 103 -3.49 15.82 -19.02
C ALA A 103 -3.47 14.39 -19.60
N ARG A 104 -4.60 13.66 -19.58
CA ARG A 104 -4.63 12.22 -19.88
C ARG A 104 -4.01 11.84 -21.22
N ASN A 105 -4.22 12.65 -22.26
CA ASN A 105 -3.66 12.37 -23.59
C ASN A 105 -2.12 12.38 -23.56
N GLN A 106 -1.54 13.40 -22.92
CA GLN A 106 -0.08 13.54 -22.79
C GLN A 106 0.51 12.43 -21.91
N VAL A 107 -0.17 12.07 -20.82
CA VAL A 107 0.24 10.96 -19.95
C VAL A 107 0.21 9.64 -20.73
N PHE A 108 -0.82 9.41 -21.54
CA PHE A 108 -0.98 8.17 -22.31
C PHE A 108 0.06 8.06 -23.42
N ASP A 109 0.34 9.16 -24.10
CA ASP A 109 1.36 9.21 -25.14
C ASP A 109 2.76 9.01 -24.56
N HIS A 110 3.07 9.62 -23.42
CA HIS A 110 4.38 9.54 -22.77
C HIS A 110 4.65 8.17 -22.16
N PHE A 111 3.69 7.62 -21.41
CA PHE A 111 3.82 6.32 -20.74
C PHE A 111 3.35 5.15 -21.61
N LYS A 112 2.91 5.42 -22.85
CA LYS A 112 2.38 4.45 -23.81
C LYS A 112 1.23 3.61 -23.23
N PHE A 113 0.40 4.23 -22.39
CA PHE A 113 -0.75 3.58 -21.80
C PHE A 113 -1.90 3.47 -22.81
N GLN A 114 -2.44 2.26 -22.92
CA GLN A 114 -3.58 1.95 -23.80
C GLN A 114 -4.92 2.11 -23.07
N ARG A 115 -4.91 2.09 -21.73
CA ARG A 115 -6.12 1.99 -20.88
C ARG A 115 -6.04 2.91 -19.67
N PHE A 116 -7.12 3.63 -19.38
CA PHE A 116 -7.23 4.49 -18.20
C PHE A 116 -7.49 3.72 -16.91
N PHE A 117 -8.25 2.62 -16.98
CA PHE A 117 -8.72 1.93 -15.80
C PHE A 117 -7.58 1.52 -14.84
N PRO A 118 -6.48 0.87 -15.29
CA PRO A 118 -5.37 0.49 -14.41
C PRO A 118 -4.69 1.67 -13.73
N LEU A 119 -4.59 2.80 -14.44
CA LEU A 119 -4.03 4.05 -13.91
C LEU A 119 -4.94 4.64 -12.83
N GLY A 120 -6.26 4.62 -13.04
CA GLY A 120 -7.22 5.05 -12.03
C GLY A 120 -7.13 4.20 -10.75
N VAL A 121 -7.05 2.88 -10.90
CA VAL A 121 -6.95 1.95 -9.77
C VAL A 121 -5.64 2.15 -9.01
N ILE A 122 -4.51 2.33 -9.70
CA ILE A 122 -3.23 2.53 -9.02
C ILE A 122 -3.16 3.87 -8.28
N LEU A 123 -3.81 4.91 -8.82
CA LEU A 123 -3.94 6.18 -8.11
C LEU A 123 -4.72 5.96 -6.82
N VAL A 124 -5.89 5.33 -6.86
CA VAL A 124 -6.67 5.02 -5.64
C VAL A 124 -5.87 4.17 -4.65
N ALA A 125 -5.16 3.15 -5.13
CA ALA A 125 -4.29 2.32 -4.31
C ALA A 125 -3.21 3.14 -3.61
N GLY A 126 -2.60 4.10 -4.31
CA GLY A 126 -1.60 5.02 -3.74
C GLY A 126 -2.10 5.83 -2.55
N LEU A 127 -3.36 6.25 -2.55
CA LEU A 127 -3.96 6.97 -1.43
C LEU A 127 -4.05 6.11 -0.18
N PHE A 128 -4.68 4.94 -0.29
CA PHE A 128 -4.83 4.03 0.85
C PHE A 128 -3.48 3.55 1.36
N GLN A 129 -2.55 3.33 0.44
CA GLN A 129 -1.20 2.93 0.76
C GLN A 129 -0.44 4.03 1.53
N LEU A 130 -0.75 5.33 1.34
CA LEU A 130 -0.21 6.42 2.17
C LEU A 130 -0.85 6.52 3.55
N TRP A 131 -2.10 6.10 3.70
CA TRP A 131 -2.77 6.08 5.00
C TRP A 131 -2.27 4.95 5.89
N LEU A 132 -1.95 3.80 5.30
CA LEU A 132 -1.49 2.62 6.03
C LEU A 132 -0.29 2.88 6.97
N PRO A 133 0.81 3.55 6.58
CA PRO A 133 1.94 3.84 7.47
C PRO A 133 1.57 4.75 8.65
N ILE A 134 0.52 5.58 8.54
CA ILE A 134 0.01 6.39 9.66
C ILE A 134 -0.57 5.46 10.72
N LEU A 135 -1.44 4.54 10.31
CA LEU A 135 -2.10 3.58 11.20
C LEU A 135 -1.08 2.61 11.81
N MET A 136 -0.16 2.09 10.98
CA MET A 136 0.93 1.23 11.43
C MET A 136 1.86 1.94 12.40
N GLY A 137 2.17 3.22 12.16
CA GLY A 137 2.95 4.06 13.06
C GLY A 137 2.27 4.20 14.42
N ILE A 138 0.97 4.48 14.45
CA ILE A 138 0.20 4.55 15.70
C ILE A 138 0.22 3.22 16.46
N LEU A 139 -0.01 2.09 15.77
CA LEU A 139 0.08 0.76 16.38
C LEU A 139 1.47 0.49 16.96
N GLN A 140 2.52 0.88 16.24
CA GLN A 140 3.91 0.75 16.66
C GLN A 140 4.21 1.58 17.91
N GLY A 141 3.82 2.85 17.94
CA GLY A 141 4.04 3.75 19.08
C GLY A 141 3.26 3.33 20.32
N CYS A 142 2.05 2.79 20.15
CA CYS A 142 1.28 2.18 21.25
C CYS A 142 1.77 0.77 21.65
N GLN A 143 2.89 0.28 21.11
CA GLN A 143 3.44 -1.06 21.36
C GLN A 143 2.47 -2.21 21.05
N ARG A 144 1.50 -2.01 20.15
CA ARG A 144 0.54 -3.04 19.70
C ARG A 144 1.15 -3.89 18.58
N PHE A 145 2.34 -4.43 18.83
CA PHE A 145 3.14 -5.19 17.85
C PHE A 145 2.43 -6.44 17.33
N THR A 146 1.55 -7.06 18.13
CA THR A 146 0.74 -8.19 17.65
C THR A 146 -0.18 -7.76 16.50
N ALA A 147 -0.92 -6.66 16.68
CA ALA A 147 -1.80 -6.12 15.64
C ALA A 147 -1.00 -5.63 14.43
N LEU A 148 0.14 -4.96 14.67
CA LEU A 148 1.03 -4.51 13.60
C LEU A 148 1.58 -5.67 12.76
N GLY A 149 2.04 -6.74 13.40
CA GLY A 149 2.54 -7.92 12.68
C GLY A 149 1.45 -8.62 11.85
N TRP A 150 0.21 -8.70 12.36
CA TRP A 150 -0.92 -9.18 11.56
C TRP A 150 -1.24 -8.26 10.39
N ALA A 151 -1.23 -6.94 10.58
CA ALA A 151 -1.43 -5.98 9.50
C ALA A 151 -0.37 -6.15 8.39
N LEU A 152 0.90 -6.35 8.74
CA LEU A 152 1.97 -6.64 7.78
C LEU A 152 1.72 -7.94 6.99
N LEU A 153 1.35 -9.02 7.69
CA LEU A 153 1.06 -10.31 7.07
C LEU A 153 -0.16 -10.26 6.16
N ILE A 154 -1.23 -9.57 6.57
CA ILE A 154 -2.43 -9.37 5.76
C ILE A 154 -2.13 -8.48 4.56
N HIS A 155 -1.31 -7.44 4.72
CA HIS A 155 -0.90 -6.57 3.63
C HIS A 155 -0.11 -7.32 2.55
N GLY A 156 0.90 -8.11 2.94
CA GLY A 156 1.67 -8.93 2.01
C GLY A 156 0.85 -10.11 1.44
N GLY A 157 0.18 -10.86 2.31
CA GLY A 157 -0.57 -12.07 1.95
C GLY A 157 -1.85 -11.78 1.19
N GLY A 158 -2.61 -10.75 1.58
CA GLY A 158 -3.82 -10.31 0.88
C GLY A 158 -3.50 -9.85 -0.53
N ARG A 159 -2.40 -9.11 -0.71
CA ARG A 159 -1.93 -8.70 -2.04
C ARG A 159 -1.60 -9.90 -2.93
N LEU A 160 -0.88 -10.90 -2.40
CA LEU A 160 -0.57 -12.13 -3.14
C LEU A 160 -1.82 -12.94 -3.46
N ALA A 161 -2.64 -13.23 -2.46
CA ALA A 161 -3.82 -14.08 -2.59
C ALA A 161 -4.86 -13.45 -3.53
N ILE A 162 -5.24 -12.20 -3.30
CA ILE A 162 -6.28 -11.53 -4.08
C ILE A 162 -5.80 -11.27 -5.51
N ALA A 163 -4.55 -10.83 -5.71
CA ALA A 163 -4.01 -10.69 -7.07
C ALA A 163 -3.97 -12.03 -7.80
N SER A 164 -3.50 -13.10 -7.17
CA SER A 164 -3.45 -14.43 -7.80
C SER A 164 -4.84 -14.91 -8.20
N VAL A 165 -5.82 -14.80 -7.30
CA VAL A 165 -7.22 -15.19 -7.58
C VAL A 165 -7.81 -14.36 -8.72
N LEU A 166 -7.66 -13.03 -8.69
CA LEU A 166 -8.22 -12.17 -9.74
C LEU A 166 -7.55 -12.39 -11.09
N ILE A 167 -6.22 -12.60 -11.13
CA ILE A 167 -5.49 -12.87 -12.37
C ILE A 167 -6.01 -14.18 -12.99
N VAL A 168 -6.24 -15.24 -12.21
CA VAL A 168 -6.79 -16.51 -12.73
C VAL A 168 -8.23 -16.32 -13.22
N LEU A 169 -9.08 -15.66 -12.44
CA LEU A 169 -10.51 -15.52 -12.76
C LEU A 169 -10.77 -14.57 -13.94
N LEU A 170 -9.93 -13.55 -14.13
CA LEU A 170 -10.12 -12.48 -15.11
C LEU A 170 -9.13 -12.57 -16.29
N GLY A 171 -8.51 -13.74 -16.49
CA GLY A 171 -7.78 -14.06 -17.73
C GLY A 171 -6.40 -13.44 -17.87
N GLY A 172 -5.67 -13.23 -16.78
CA GLY A 172 -4.24 -12.89 -16.86
C GLY A 172 -3.93 -11.44 -17.21
N SER A 173 -4.83 -10.50 -16.91
CA SER A 173 -4.67 -9.07 -17.27
C SER A 173 -4.02 -8.23 -16.16
N ALA A 174 -3.36 -7.14 -16.56
CA ALA A 174 -2.79 -6.15 -15.64
C ALA A 174 -3.88 -5.49 -14.77
N ASP A 175 -5.08 -5.30 -15.32
CA ASP A 175 -6.25 -4.73 -14.65
C ASP A 175 -6.60 -5.57 -13.42
N ALA A 176 -6.68 -6.90 -13.59
CA ALA A 176 -6.95 -7.84 -12.52
C ALA A 176 -5.84 -7.86 -11.46
N ALA A 177 -4.58 -7.81 -11.88
CA ALA A 177 -3.44 -7.77 -10.98
C ALA A 177 -3.44 -6.53 -10.09
N ILE A 178 -3.73 -5.35 -10.64
CA ILE A 178 -3.74 -4.08 -9.90
C ILE A 178 -4.98 -3.94 -9.02
N MET A 179 -6.12 -4.48 -9.46
CA MET A 179 -7.28 -4.63 -8.58
C MET A 179 -6.97 -5.52 -7.38
N GLY A 180 -6.17 -6.58 -7.58
CA GLY A 180 -5.69 -7.42 -6.49
C GLY A 180 -4.75 -6.70 -5.54
N VAL A 181 -3.90 -5.82 -6.07
CA VAL A 181 -3.09 -4.91 -5.25
C VAL A 181 -3.98 -4.02 -4.39
N LEU A 182 -4.96 -3.34 -4.98
CA LEU A 182 -5.88 -2.49 -4.24
C LEU A 182 -6.65 -3.29 -3.17
N GLY A 183 -7.14 -4.48 -3.50
CA GLY A 183 -7.82 -5.36 -2.56
C GLY A 183 -6.93 -5.76 -1.38
N GLY A 184 -5.68 -6.14 -1.65
CA GLY A 184 -4.71 -6.48 -0.60
C GLY A 184 -4.41 -5.30 0.34
N ILE A 185 -4.37 -4.08 -0.20
CA ILE A 185 -4.17 -2.86 0.59
C ILE A 185 -5.40 -2.55 1.43
N PHE A 186 -6.60 -2.75 0.89
CA PHE A 186 -7.85 -2.44 1.57
C PHE A 186 -8.15 -3.38 2.74
N VAL A 187 -7.73 -4.64 2.67
CA VAL A 187 -7.94 -5.64 3.73
C VAL A 187 -6.94 -5.50 4.88
N ALA A 188 -5.80 -4.83 4.64
CA ALA A 188 -4.72 -4.63 5.61
C ALA A 188 -5.00 -3.51 6.62
#